data_AF-A0A7H4M2C8-F1
#
_entry.id   AF-A0A7H4M2C8-F1
#
_cell.length_a   1.000
_cell.length_b   1.000
_cell.length_c   1.000
_cell.angle_alpha   90.00
_cell.angle_beta   90.00
_cell.angle_gamma   90.00
#
_symmetry.space_group_name_H-M   'P 1'
#
loop_
_entity.id
_entity.type
_entity.pdbx_description
1 polymer ?
#
loop_
_entity_poly.entity_id
_entity_poly.type
_entity_poly.pdbx_seq_one_letter_code
_entity_poly.pdbx_strand_id
1 'polypeptide(L)' 'MIRLIMKMTGGETDVSKEVVYTDWQQVGRFAREIAQMTSK' A
#
# COMPACT_ATOMS: atom_id res chain seq x y z
N MET A 1 18.22 13.20 -12.64
CA MET A 1 17.12 13.59 -13.57
C MET A 1 15.72 13.30 -13.01
N ILE A 2 15.45 12.11 -12.46
CA ILE A 2 14.12 11.77 -11.88
C ILE A 2 13.61 12.73 -10.78
N ARG A 3 14.51 13.33 -9.96
CA ARG A 3 14.13 14.30 -8.91
C ARG A 3 13.52 15.60 -9.44
N LEU A 4 13.86 16.03 -10.66
CA LEU A 4 13.29 17.25 -11.26
C LEU A 4 11.83 17.06 -11.68
N ILE A 5 11.51 15.88 -12.22
CA ILE A 5 10.16 15.54 -12.69
C ILE A 5 9.19 15.48 -11.50
N MET A 6 9.57 14.81 -10.39
CA MET A 6 8.72 14.73 -9.18
C MET A 6 8.41 16.11 -8.58
N LYS A 7 9.39 17.03 -8.59
CA LYS A 7 9.23 18.39 -8.06
C LYS A 7 8.24 19.22 -8.89
N MET A 8 8.20 18.99 -10.20
CA MET A 8 7.30 19.69 -11.13
C MET A 8 5.87 19.13 -11.12
N THR A 9 5.70 17.81 -10.92
CA THR A 9 4.37 17.17 -10.87
C THR A 9 3.70 17.26 -9.51
N GLY A 10 4.33 17.94 -8.53
CA GLY A 10 3.84 17.98 -7.14
C GLY A 10 3.84 16.61 -6.47
N GLY A 11 4.61 15.66 -7.01
CA GLY A 11 4.72 14.31 -6.47
C GLY A 11 5.45 14.33 -5.14
N GLU A 12 5.03 13.46 -4.21
CA GLU A 12 5.64 13.28 -2.89
C GLU A 12 7.16 13.11 -3.03
N THR A 13 7.91 14.19 -2.81
CA THR A 13 9.38 14.19 -2.97
C THR A 13 10.08 13.66 -1.71
N ASP A 14 9.29 13.17 -0.75
CA ASP A 14 9.76 12.66 0.51
C ASP A 14 9.99 11.16 0.41
N VAL A 15 11.17 10.81 -0.11
CA VAL A 15 11.69 9.43 -0.21
C VAL A 15 11.85 8.74 1.16
N SER A 16 11.53 9.43 2.26
CA SER A 16 11.52 8.88 3.62
C SER A 16 10.22 8.19 4.00
N LYS A 17 9.15 8.38 3.23
CA LYS A 17 7.88 7.70 3.47
C LYS A 17 7.83 6.41 2.68
N GLU A 18 7.92 5.28 3.39
CA GLU A 18 7.37 4.03 2.89
C GLU A 18 5.86 4.25 2.71
N VAL A 19 5.45 4.62 1.51
CA VAL A 19 4.04 4.68 1.17
C VAL A 19 3.55 3.24 1.21
N VAL A 20 2.88 2.88 2.31
CA VAL A 20 2.26 1.58 2.46
C VAL A 20 1.04 1.57 1.54
N TYR A 21 1.25 1.12 0.30
CA TYR A 21 0.19 0.90 -0.68
C TYR A 21 -0.70 -0.32 -0.35
N THR A 22 -0.40 -1.01 0.75
CA THR A 22 -1.14 -2.19 1.21
C THR A 22 -2.20 -1.78 2.22
N ASP A 23 -3.47 -1.93 1.86
CA ASP A 23 -4.56 -1.87 2.83
C ASP A 23 -4.51 -3.14 3.71
N TRP A 24 -3.82 -3.05 4.86
CA TRP A 24 -3.72 -4.14 5.82
C TRP A 24 -5.07 -4.54 6.41
N GLN A 25 -6.06 -3.64 6.42
CA GLN A 25 -7.42 -3.96 6.81
C GLN A 25 -8.07 -4.90 5.80
N GLN A 26 -7.83 -4.68 4.50
CA GLN A 26 -8.26 -5.59 3.43
C GLN A 26 -7.58 -6.96 3.52
N VAL A 27 -6.28 -6.99 3.79
CA VAL A 27 -5.54 -8.26 4.02
C VAL A 27 -6.14 -9.03 5.20
N GLY A 28 -6.46 -8.34 6.29
CA GLY A 28 -7.09 -8.94 7.46
C GLY A 28 -8.49 -9.50 7.18
N ARG A 29 -9.29 -8.83 6.34
CA ARG A 29 -10.60 -9.35 5.89
C ARG A 29 -10.44 -10.61 5.05
N PHE A 30 -9.56 -10.58 4.05
CA PHE A 30 -9.28 -11.71 3.18
C PHE A 30 -8.80 -12.94 3.98
N ALA A 31 -7.87 -12.76 4.92
CA ALA A 31 -7.37 -13.85 5.75
C ALA A 31 -8.48 -14.52 6.59
N ARG A 32 -9.44 -13.73 7.11
CA ARG A 32 -10.59 -14.27 7.85
C ARG A 32 -11.54 -15.05 6.95
N GLU A 33 -11.80 -14.57 5.75
CA GLU A 33 -12.64 -15.28 4.76
C GLU A 33 -12.05 -16.66 4.43
N ILE A 34 -10.75 -16.74 4.15
CA ILE A 34 -10.05 -18.01 3.88
C ILE A 34 -10.09 -18.95 5.09
N ALA A 35 -9.86 -18.43 6.29
CA ALA A 35 -9.94 -19.23 7.52
C ALA A 35 -11.36 -19.80 7.74
N GLN A 36 -12.40 -19.02 7.46
CA GLN A 36 -13.79 -19.46 7.56
C GLN A 36 -14.16 -20.50 6.50
N MET A 37 -13.62 -20.40 5.29
CA MET A 37 -13.83 -21.38 4.22
C MET A 37 -13.19 -22.74 4.54
N THR A 38 -12.07 -22.75 5.26
CA THR A 38 -11.33 -23.99 5.59
C THR A 38 -11.90 -24.68 6.84
N SER A 39 -12.67 -23.96 7.66
CA SER A 39 -13.27 -24.49 8.90
C SER A 39 -14.62 -25.19 8.70
N LYS A 40 -15.02 -25.45 7.45
CA LYS A 40 -16.29 -26.11 7.09
C LYS A 40 -16.01 -27.41 6.36
#